data_AF-A0A1A5PEA7-F1
#
_entry.id   AF-A0A1A5PEA7-F1
#
_cell.length_a   1.000
_cell.length_b   1.000
_cell.length_c   1.000
_cell.angle_alpha   90.00
_cell.angle_beta   90.00
_cell.angle_gamma   90.00
#
_symmetry.space_group_name_H-M   'P 1'
#
loop_
_entity.id
_entity.type
_entity.pdbx_description
1 polymer ?
#
loop_
_entity_poly.entity_id
_entity_poly.type
_entity_poly.pdbx_seq_one_letter_code
_entity_poly.pdbx_strand_id
1 'polypeptide(L)'
;MRSYSVGVYDMTDPVAARRAAIAAEKERLARARERRASREPAGASGFAQRKWRWLGVNGGEAVDAVLAVLNDIVEAQELTDGQRDVLSRAVDGAPDREELLPAVRAGLATLEPNVVLGHLRSLWAAEVRWLNEPGTRRCQILCSTAPGLELVNARSRAVSGGPAFSLFVTAATRGAIPVPNTHLQYALSRAPLPVLDDLVDHGGLMAEDRPWTERDEDDALYLRARLAPSSIRPDEAAHLDWDGFLRRRAFLDGGTVTRREPDDVWDLLLDVVGEAQLSSLDALDTALPRAQQIELRNLKSGALNGQWAVETVRDEGLWKLMAALWQPSETVDPARSAFHALVGLRRAYDLTRSGELEAAGSQVDAFLRSRAVKSLPADLMSEAYTVAAYVAAVTATGAGGREKLALAEEHAEKAVEAGGAVAEHNLALVRTWRDTPRNQREPMTNPFLELGLDHGVEGWDRHCRDLFRQYAEAGDQTGQSRVNRAQGRIEEALRHDSGPDVFFRLPLDRARYELPDAVPRQLVPPLEPLARRTTFTSGAELEIMRARAAVELLDDFRSTAPHLDRHGHSR
;
A
#
# COMPACT_ATOMS: atom_id res chain seq x y z
N MET A 1 -33.06 12.14 7.41
CA MET A 1 -32.52 13.25 6.57
C MET A 1 -31.10 12.88 6.19
N ARG A 2 -30.93 12.30 5.00
CA ARG A 2 -29.62 11.95 4.43
C ARG A 2 -29.30 13.00 3.38
N SER A 3 -28.33 13.87 3.66
CA SER A 3 -27.76 14.78 2.66
C SER A 3 -26.72 14.00 1.86
N TYR A 4 -27.14 13.41 0.75
CA TYR A 4 -26.23 12.96 -0.29
C TYR A 4 -25.74 14.20 -1.05
N SER A 5 -24.53 14.65 -0.77
CA SER A 5 -23.77 15.48 -1.70
C SER A 5 -23.33 14.58 -2.85
N VAL A 6 -24.19 14.46 -3.87
CA VAL A 6 -23.78 13.91 -5.17
C VAL A 6 -22.87 14.96 -5.79
N GLY A 7 -21.56 14.76 -5.62
CA GLY A 7 -20.56 15.40 -6.45
C GLY A 7 -20.91 15.11 -7.89
N VAL A 8 -21.20 16.16 -8.65
CA VAL A 8 -21.45 16.12 -10.09
C VAL A 8 -20.19 15.56 -10.74
N TYR A 9 -20.22 14.26 -11.03
CA TYR A 9 -19.30 13.64 -11.97
C TYR A 9 -19.56 14.29 -13.32
N ASP A 10 -18.70 15.24 -13.71
CA ASP A 10 -18.57 15.65 -15.11
C ASP A 10 -17.89 14.49 -15.87
N MET A 11 -18.66 13.42 -16.08
CA MET A 11 -18.32 12.29 -16.94
C MET A 11 -18.51 12.74 -18.39
N THR A 12 -17.61 13.59 -18.88
CA THR A 12 -17.41 13.70 -20.33
C THR A 12 -16.81 12.37 -20.78
N ASP A 13 -17.64 11.53 -21.41
CA ASP A 13 -17.20 10.26 -22.01
C ASP A 13 -15.92 10.53 -22.83
N PRO A 14 -14.76 9.95 -22.46
CA PRO A 14 -13.48 10.24 -23.09
C PRO A 14 -13.51 9.84 -24.58
N VAL A 15 -14.37 8.90 -24.97
CA VAL A 15 -14.60 8.53 -26.37
C VAL A 15 -15.41 9.60 -27.10
N ALA A 16 -16.42 10.18 -26.44
CA ALA A 16 -17.21 11.27 -27.00
C ALA A 16 -16.39 12.57 -27.15
N ALA A 17 -15.59 12.93 -26.14
CA ALA A 17 -14.67 14.06 -26.21
C ALA A 17 -13.63 13.88 -27.33
N ARG A 18 -13.08 12.66 -27.49
CA ARG A 18 -12.15 12.30 -28.57
C ARG A 18 -12.79 12.39 -29.96
N ARG A 19 -14.01 11.89 -30.13
CA ARG A 19 -14.75 11.99 -31.41
C ARG A 19 -15.08 13.44 -31.76
N ALA A 20 -15.45 14.25 -30.77
CA ALA A 20 -15.71 15.67 -30.94
C ALA A 20 -14.44 16.43 -31.37
N ALA A 21 -13.28 16.12 -30.78
CA ALA A 21 -12.01 16.74 -31.16
C ALA A 21 -11.57 16.36 -32.59
N ILE A 22 -11.72 15.10 -33.00
CA ILE A 22 -11.43 14.66 -34.38
C ILE A 22 -12.37 15.36 -35.38
N ALA A 23 -13.65 15.50 -35.03
CA ALA A 23 -14.62 16.21 -35.86
C ALA A 23 -14.26 17.70 -35.98
N ALA A 24 -13.89 18.35 -34.88
CA ALA A 24 -13.46 19.75 -34.85
C ALA A 24 -12.20 19.99 -35.69
N GLU A 25 -11.23 19.05 -35.70
CA GLU A 25 -10.05 19.17 -36.55
C GLU A 25 -10.39 19.02 -38.03
N LYS A 26 -11.24 18.04 -38.38
CA LYS A 26 -11.74 17.88 -39.76
C LYS A 26 -12.50 19.12 -40.23
N GLU A 27 -13.32 19.69 -39.37
CA GLU A 27 -14.07 20.91 -39.64
C GLU A 27 -13.17 22.13 -39.77
N ARG A 28 -12.13 22.26 -38.92
CA ARG A 28 -11.11 23.32 -39.04
C ARG A 28 -10.39 23.25 -40.39
N LEU A 29 -9.97 22.04 -40.81
CA LEU A 29 -9.32 21.81 -42.09
C LEU A 29 -10.26 22.09 -43.27
N ALA A 30 -11.54 21.69 -43.17
CA ALA A 30 -12.55 22.00 -44.18
C ALA A 30 -12.80 23.51 -44.29
N ARG A 31 -13.02 24.22 -43.18
CA ARG A 31 -13.21 25.68 -43.14
C ARG A 31 -11.97 26.45 -43.60
N ALA A 32 -10.77 25.92 -43.40
CA ALA A 32 -9.54 26.49 -43.94
C ALA A 32 -9.46 26.33 -45.46
N ARG A 33 -9.85 25.17 -46.00
CA ARG A 33 -9.96 24.93 -47.45
C ARG A 33 -11.05 25.77 -48.11
N GLU A 34 -12.19 25.96 -47.46
CA GLU A 34 -13.28 26.82 -47.96
C GLU A 34 -12.89 28.31 -47.97
N ARG A 35 -12.21 28.80 -46.92
CA ARG A 35 -11.66 30.17 -46.89
C ARG A 35 -10.64 30.42 -48.00
N ARG A 36 -9.90 29.39 -48.41
CA ARG A 36 -8.97 29.44 -49.56
C ARG A 36 -9.68 29.47 -50.90
N ALA A 37 -10.72 28.66 -51.06
CA ALA A 37 -11.47 28.60 -52.32
C ALA A 37 -12.28 29.87 -52.61
N SER A 38 -12.59 30.67 -51.58
CA SER A 38 -13.43 31.87 -51.65
C SER A 38 -12.67 33.19 -51.71
N ARG A 39 -11.33 33.20 -51.71
CA ARG A 39 -10.50 34.41 -51.77
C ARG A 39 -9.96 34.65 -53.17
N GLU A 40 -10.15 35.86 -53.69
CA GLU A 40 -9.52 36.32 -54.93
C GLU A 40 -7.98 36.34 -54.79
N PRO A 41 -7.22 36.04 -55.87
CA PRO A 41 -5.76 35.98 -55.81
C PRO A 41 -5.16 37.35 -55.46
N ALA A 42 -4.51 37.44 -54.30
CA ALA A 42 -3.84 38.64 -53.82
C ALA A 42 -2.68 39.07 -54.75
N GLY A 43 -2.54 40.39 -54.90
CA GLY A 43 -1.71 41.11 -55.87
C GLY A 43 -0.19 41.06 -55.67
N ALA A 44 0.42 39.88 -55.56
CA ALA A 44 1.86 39.73 -55.75
C ALA A 44 2.19 39.63 -57.25
N SER A 45 3.16 40.41 -57.72
CA SER A 45 3.58 40.40 -59.14
C SER A 45 3.91 38.96 -59.59
N GLY A 46 3.46 38.57 -60.78
CA GLY A 46 3.62 37.20 -61.30
C GLY A 46 5.08 36.73 -61.45
N PHE A 47 6.06 37.63 -61.32
CA PHE A 47 7.48 37.32 -61.29
C PHE A 47 7.99 36.94 -59.88
N ALA A 48 7.56 37.66 -58.84
CA ALA A 48 7.90 37.35 -57.45
C ALA A 48 7.30 35.99 -57.02
N GLN A 49 6.04 35.72 -57.38
CA GLN A 49 5.38 34.44 -57.11
C GLN A 49 6.13 33.25 -57.75
N ARG A 50 6.73 33.44 -58.93
CA ARG A 50 7.55 32.40 -59.57
C ARG A 50 8.80 32.10 -58.77
N LYS A 51 9.48 33.10 -58.21
CA LYS A 51 10.69 32.89 -57.38
C LYS A 51 10.35 32.12 -56.10
N TRP A 52 9.29 32.50 -55.40
CA TRP A 52 8.80 31.80 -54.20
C TRP A 52 8.36 30.37 -54.48
N ARG A 53 7.76 30.12 -55.66
CA ARG A 53 7.41 28.77 -56.09
C ARG A 53 8.62 27.83 -56.10
N TRP A 54 9.77 28.26 -56.63
CA TRP A 54 11.00 27.43 -56.63
C TRP A 54 11.51 27.07 -55.22
N LEU A 55 11.05 27.78 -54.20
CA LEU A 55 11.38 27.56 -52.79
C LEU A 55 10.33 26.70 -52.07
N GLY A 56 9.35 26.15 -52.80
CA GLY A 56 8.27 25.33 -52.21
C GLY A 56 7.16 26.13 -51.54
N VAL A 57 7.07 27.43 -51.84
CA VAL A 57 6.02 28.34 -51.36
C VAL A 57 5.03 28.57 -52.50
N ASN A 58 3.85 27.95 -52.41
CA ASN A 58 2.86 27.98 -53.49
C ASN A 58 1.62 28.79 -53.09
N GLY A 59 1.32 29.84 -53.86
CA GLY A 59 0.15 30.69 -53.66
C GLY A 59 0.43 31.93 -52.79
N GLY A 60 -0.44 32.93 -52.90
CA GLY A 60 -0.30 34.21 -52.19
C GLY A 60 -0.29 34.07 -50.67
N GLU A 61 -1.20 33.25 -50.10
CA GLU A 61 -1.26 33.01 -48.66
C GLU A 61 0.04 32.40 -48.09
N ALA A 62 0.71 31.55 -48.87
CA ALA A 62 1.98 30.96 -48.47
C ALA A 62 3.11 31.99 -48.51
N VAL A 63 3.09 32.91 -49.46
CA VAL A 63 4.04 34.04 -49.51
C VAL A 63 3.78 34.97 -48.32
N ASP A 64 2.54 35.32 -48.02
CA ASP A 64 2.20 36.19 -46.89
C ASP A 64 2.60 35.55 -45.55
N ALA A 65 2.34 34.24 -45.36
CA ALA A 65 2.75 33.51 -44.18
C ALA A 65 4.28 33.47 -44.03
N VAL A 66 5.00 33.29 -45.13
CA VAL A 66 6.47 33.33 -45.14
C VAL A 66 7.00 34.73 -44.84
N LEU A 67 6.44 35.78 -45.45
CA LEU A 67 6.85 37.16 -45.19
C LEU A 67 6.61 37.57 -43.73
N ALA A 68 5.50 37.12 -43.11
CA ALA A 68 5.27 37.32 -41.68
C ALA A 68 6.37 36.67 -40.83
N VAL A 69 6.77 35.43 -41.13
CA VAL A 69 7.88 34.75 -40.46
C VAL A 69 9.19 35.53 -40.66
N LEU A 70 9.49 35.95 -41.90
CA LEU A 70 10.71 36.66 -42.24
C LEU A 70 10.83 38.00 -41.52
N ASN A 71 9.74 38.79 -41.49
CA ASN A 71 9.72 40.07 -40.78
C ASN A 71 9.99 39.89 -39.28
N ASP A 72 9.44 38.84 -38.67
CA ASP A 72 9.63 38.58 -37.24
C ASP A 72 11.05 38.11 -36.91
N ILE A 73 11.74 37.40 -37.82
CA ILE A 73 13.11 36.93 -37.59
C ILE A 73 14.20 37.92 -38.05
N VAL A 74 13.94 38.80 -39.03
CA VAL A 74 14.95 39.76 -39.54
C VAL A 74 15.46 40.70 -38.45
N GLU A 75 14.61 41.00 -37.46
CA GLU A 75 14.95 41.88 -36.33
C GLU A 75 15.73 41.15 -35.21
N ALA A 76 15.97 39.84 -35.33
CA ALA A 76 16.68 39.09 -34.30
C ALA A 76 18.14 39.53 -34.15
N GLN A 77 18.58 39.80 -32.91
CA GLN A 77 19.91 40.34 -32.62
C GLN A 77 21.04 39.32 -32.77
N GLU A 78 20.73 38.03 -32.65
CA GLU A 78 21.71 36.93 -32.66
C GLU A 78 22.08 36.46 -34.08
N LEU A 79 21.48 37.05 -35.12
CA LEU A 79 21.79 36.77 -36.51
C LEU A 79 23.11 37.44 -36.94
N THR A 80 23.91 36.70 -37.71
CA THR A 80 25.07 37.28 -38.41
C THR A 80 24.63 38.26 -39.50
N ASP A 81 25.48 39.25 -39.81
CA ASP A 81 25.19 40.24 -40.85
C ASP A 81 24.83 39.58 -42.20
N GLY A 82 25.53 38.52 -42.58
CA GLY A 82 25.23 37.75 -43.80
C GLY A 82 23.86 37.07 -43.78
N GLN A 83 23.43 36.53 -42.64
CA GLN A 83 22.08 35.96 -42.51
C GLN A 83 21.00 37.04 -42.55
N ARG A 84 21.24 38.20 -41.92
CA ARG A 84 20.33 39.35 -41.94
C ARG A 84 20.16 39.91 -43.35
N ASP A 85 21.24 39.98 -44.12
CA ASP A 85 21.22 40.42 -45.52
C ASP A 85 20.45 39.44 -46.43
N VAL A 86 20.59 38.13 -46.20
CA VAL A 86 19.83 37.10 -46.94
C VAL A 86 18.33 37.23 -46.65
N LEU A 87 17.96 37.40 -45.38
CA LEU A 87 16.56 37.51 -44.97
C LEU A 87 15.93 38.84 -45.45
N SER A 88 16.66 39.96 -45.35
CA SER A 88 16.19 41.27 -45.81
C SER A 88 15.95 41.28 -47.33
N ARG A 89 16.88 40.72 -48.12
CA ARG A 89 16.69 40.54 -49.57
C ARG A 89 15.47 39.67 -49.90
N ALA A 90 15.17 38.68 -49.06
CA ALA A 90 13.99 37.84 -49.23
C ALA A 90 12.69 38.61 -48.93
N VAL A 91 12.67 39.44 -47.88
CA VAL A 91 11.54 40.35 -47.58
C VAL A 91 11.29 41.32 -48.74
N ASP A 92 12.35 41.84 -49.35
CA ASP A 92 12.29 42.73 -50.53
C ASP A 92 11.87 42.01 -51.83
N GLY A 93 11.57 40.71 -51.78
CA GLY A 93 11.06 39.93 -52.91
C GLY A 93 12.13 39.31 -53.81
N ALA A 94 13.39 39.25 -53.35
CA ALA A 94 14.50 38.58 -54.03
C ALA A 94 15.08 37.43 -53.19
N PRO A 95 14.29 36.37 -52.89
CA PRO A 95 14.76 35.29 -52.04
C PRO A 95 15.84 34.45 -52.72
N ASP A 96 16.90 34.13 -51.96
CA ASP A 96 17.98 33.25 -52.41
C ASP A 96 17.60 31.76 -52.32
N ARG A 97 18.08 30.94 -53.24
CA ARG A 97 17.72 29.52 -53.32
C ARG A 97 18.48 28.63 -52.33
N GLU A 98 19.72 28.97 -52.04
CA GLU A 98 20.65 28.13 -51.29
C GLU A 98 20.78 28.63 -49.85
N GLU A 99 20.80 29.95 -49.66
CA GLU A 99 21.10 30.56 -48.36
C GLU A 99 19.85 30.83 -47.51
N LEU A 100 18.65 30.88 -48.11
CA LEU A 100 17.43 31.28 -47.39
C LEU A 100 17.01 30.31 -46.30
N LEU A 101 16.91 29.00 -46.58
CA LEU A 101 16.40 28.05 -45.59
C LEU A 101 17.33 27.91 -44.37
N PRO A 102 18.66 27.87 -44.53
CA PRO A 102 19.58 27.96 -43.39
C PRO A 102 19.41 29.27 -42.59
N ALA A 103 19.24 30.42 -43.25
CA ALA A 103 19.04 31.69 -42.58
C ALA A 103 17.69 31.76 -41.83
N VAL A 104 16.62 31.19 -42.40
CA VAL A 104 15.31 31.07 -41.76
C VAL A 104 15.38 30.16 -40.54
N ARG A 105 16.05 29.01 -40.65
CA ARG A 105 16.27 28.10 -39.50
C ARG A 105 17.02 28.81 -38.38
N ALA A 106 18.10 29.53 -38.71
CA ALA A 106 18.88 30.29 -37.74
C ALA A 106 18.03 31.36 -37.06
N GLY A 107 17.26 32.14 -37.81
CA GLY A 107 16.39 33.18 -37.25
C GLY A 107 15.22 32.63 -36.42
N LEU A 108 14.63 31.49 -36.80
CA LEU A 108 13.61 30.83 -35.97
C LEU A 108 14.20 30.29 -34.66
N ALA A 109 15.47 29.88 -34.65
CA ALA A 109 16.12 29.35 -33.45
C ALA A 109 16.37 30.42 -32.37
N THR A 110 16.33 31.71 -32.72
CA THR A 110 16.48 32.83 -31.77
C THR A 110 15.16 33.28 -31.15
N LEU A 111 14.03 32.71 -31.58
CA LEU A 111 12.70 33.08 -31.09
C LEU A 111 12.25 32.20 -29.92
N GLU A 112 11.34 32.74 -29.11
CA GLU A 112 10.69 31.98 -28.04
C GLU A 112 9.92 30.76 -28.59
N PRO A 113 9.92 29.60 -27.90
CA PRO A 113 9.32 28.36 -28.42
C PRO A 113 7.85 28.49 -28.83
N ASN A 114 7.08 29.32 -28.13
CA ASN A 114 5.66 29.57 -28.45
C ASN A 114 5.50 30.30 -29.79
N VAL A 115 6.41 31.24 -30.08
CA VAL A 115 6.42 32.00 -31.33
C VAL A 115 6.83 31.08 -32.48
N VAL A 116 7.85 30.23 -32.27
CA VAL A 116 8.26 29.19 -33.24
C VAL A 116 7.09 28.26 -33.57
N LEU A 117 6.37 27.75 -32.56
CA LEU A 117 5.18 26.92 -32.78
C LEU A 117 4.09 27.65 -33.57
N GLY A 118 3.87 28.95 -33.28
CA GLY A 118 2.95 29.80 -34.02
C GLY A 118 3.32 29.91 -35.51
N HIS A 119 4.58 30.21 -35.81
CA HIS A 119 5.10 30.26 -37.17
C HIS A 119 5.00 28.91 -37.90
N LEU A 120 5.36 27.81 -37.24
CA LEU A 120 5.21 26.47 -37.81
C LEU A 120 3.76 26.12 -38.12
N ARG A 121 2.81 26.52 -37.26
CA ARG A 121 1.36 26.36 -37.54
C ARG A 121 0.91 27.17 -38.76
N SER A 122 1.41 28.39 -38.92
CA SER A 122 1.12 29.25 -40.09
C SER A 122 1.70 28.67 -41.38
N LEU A 123 2.97 28.25 -41.36
CA LEU A 123 3.65 27.61 -42.49
C LEU A 123 2.99 26.28 -42.86
N TRP A 124 2.63 25.47 -41.87
CA TRP A 124 1.91 24.20 -42.05
C TRP A 124 0.54 24.43 -42.68
N ALA A 125 -0.23 25.39 -42.14
CA ALA A 125 -1.51 25.75 -42.70
C ALA A 125 -1.35 26.12 -44.17
N ALA A 126 -0.37 26.96 -44.52
CA ALA A 126 -0.13 27.41 -45.88
C ALA A 126 0.60 26.39 -46.79
N GLU A 127 0.78 25.14 -46.35
CA GLU A 127 1.36 24.03 -47.12
C GLU A 127 2.78 24.31 -47.65
N VAL A 128 3.57 25.08 -46.89
CA VAL A 128 4.97 25.41 -47.22
C VAL A 128 5.86 24.17 -47.08
N ARG A 129 6.63 23.84 -48.13
CA ARG A 129 7.40 22.58 -48.23
C ARG A 129 8.87 22.72 -47.78
N TRP A 130 9.10 23.34 -46.64
CA TRP A 130 10.46 23.59 -46.11
C TRP A 130 11.01 22.49 -45.21
N LEU A 131 10.15 21.61 -44.70
CA LEU A 131 10.55 20.46 -43.89
C LEU A 131 10.86 19.22 -44.76
N ASN A 132 11.76 18.36 -44.29
CA ASN A 132 11.95 17.02 -44.83
C ASN A 132 10.71 16.13 -44.57
N GLU A 133 10.66 14.91 -45.11
CA GLU A 133 9.51 14.01 -44.92
C GLU A 133 9.25 13.63 -43.44
N PRO A 134 10.27 13.25 -42.64
CA PRO A 134 10.10 13.05 -41.19
C PRO A 134 9.53 14.28 -40.46
N GLY A 135 10.09 15.46 -40.71
CA GLY A 135 9.67 16.72 -40.11
C GLY A 135 8.27 17.14 -40.52
N THR A 136 7.87 16.86 -41.75
CA THR A 136 6.49 17.06 -42.21
C THR A 136 5.48 16.28 -41.35
N ARG A 137 5.81 15.03 -41.00
CA ARG A 137 4.96 14.21 -40.12
C ARG A 137 5.00 14.66 -38.66
N ARG A 138 6.17 15.06 -38.14
CA ARG A 138 6.29 15.63 -36.78
C ARG A 138 5.52 16.94 -36.65
N CYS A 139 5.61 17.80 -37.67
CA CYS A 139 4.83 19.04 -37.78
C CYS A 139 3.33 18.77 -37.73
N GLN A 140 2.84 17.75 -38.45
CA GLN A 140 1.43 17.36 -38.41
C GLN A 140 0.97 16.99 -36.99
N ILE A 141 1.80 16.30 -36.21
CA ILE A 141 1.50 15.93 -34.82
C ILE A 141 1.44 17.17 -33.92
N LEU A 142 2.43 18.08 -34.03
CA LEU A 142 2.50 19.31 -33.24
C LEU A 142 1.38 20.30 -33.59
N CYS A 143 0.96 20.36 -34.85
CA CYS A 143 -0.11 21.23 -35.32
C CYS A 143 -1.51 20.66 -35.06
N SER A 144 -1.61 19.42 -34.54
CA SER A 144 -2.88 18.80 -34.18
C SER A 144 -3.44 19.34 -32.87
N THR A 145 -4.74 19.57 -32.84
CA THR A 145 -5.48 19.94 -31.62
C THR A 145 -5.64 18.77 -30.65
N ALA A 146 -5.66 17.54 -31.16
CA ALA A 146 -5.76 16.30 -30.38
C ALA A 146 -4.81 15.22 -30.93
N PRO A 147 -3.50 15.30 -30.63
CA PRO A 147 -2.55 14.28 -31.02
C PRO A 147 -2.80 13.00 -30.20
N GLY A 148 -3.50 12.03 -30.79
CA GLY A 148 -3.77 10.72 -30.21
C GLY A 148 -3.06 9.59 -30.96
N LEU A 149 -3.19 8.36 -30.45
CA LEU A 149 -2.56 7.15 -30.99
C LEU A 149 -2.81 6.89 -32.49
N GLU A 150 -3.94 7.32 -33.03
CA GLU A 150 -4.26 7.17 -34.46
C GLU A 150 -3.38 8.06 -35.35
N LEU A 151 -3.05 9.26 -34.87
CA LEU A 151 -2.18 10.19 -35.56
C LEU A 151 -0.71 9.81 -35.36
N VAL A 152 -0.37 9.36 -34.16
CA VAL A 152 0.96 8.88 -33.80
C VAL A 152 1.04 7.37 -34.02
N ASN A 153 0.99 6.94 -35.29
CA ASN A 153 1.04 5.53 -35.62
C ASN A 153 2.38 4.90 -35.15
N ALA A 154 2.32 3.95 -34.23
CA ALA A 154 3.47 3.28 -33.61
C ALA A 154 4.42 2.58 -34.61
N ARG A 155 3.96 2.28 -35.84
CA ARG A 155 4.79 1.68 -36.90
C ARG A 155 5.49 2.69 -37.80
N SER A 156 5.23 3.98 -37.63
CA SER A 156 5.88 5.01 -38.44
C SER A 156 7.25 5.35 -37.87
N ARG A 157 8.31 5.28 -38.70
CA ARG A 157 9.64 5.86 -38.40
C ARG A 157 9.60 7.38 -38.15
N ALA A 158 8.41 7.98 -38.19
CA ALA A 158 8.15 9.40 -37.98
C ALA A 158 8.08 9.82 -36.51
N VAL A 159 8.06 8.85 -35.58
CA VAL A 159 8.00 9.11 -34.13
C VAL A 159 9.40 9.26 -33.51
N SER A 160 10.46 8.92 -34.24
CA SER A 160 11.82 9.30 -33.81
C SER A 160 11.93 10.81 -33.89
N GLY A 161 12.11 11.47 -32.75
CA GLY A 161 12.34 12.90 -32.58
C GLY A 161 13.36 13.11 -31.48
N GLY A 162 13.64 14.37 -31.16
CA GLY A 162 14.44 14.69 -29.98
C GLY A 162 13.66 14.44 -28.68
N PRO A 163 14.32 14.64 -27.52
CA PRO A 163 13.72 14.41 -26.22
C PRO A 163 12.44 15.20 -25.95
N ALA A 164 12.34 16.47 -26.36
CA ALA A 164 11.16 17.29 -26.13
C ALA A 164 9.97 16.83 -26.96
N PHE A 165 10.21 16.43 -28.22
CA PHE A 165 9.17 15.84 -29.07
C PHE A 165 8.68 14.50 -28.51
N SER A 166 9.60 13.62 -28.09
CA SER A 166 9.22 12.34 -27.47
C SER A 166 8.41 12.56 -26.19
N LEU A 167 8.83 13.46 -25.31
CA LEU A 167 8.09 13.78 -24.09
C LEU A 167 6.68 14.31 -24.38
N PHE A 168 6.54 15.24 -25.34
CA PHE A 168 5.22 15.75 -25.75
C PHE A 168 4.30 14.64 -26.25
N VAL A 169 4.81 13.75 -27.11
CA VAL A 169 4.04 12.61 -27.65
C VAL A 169 3.62 11.66 -26.53
N THR A 170 4.53 11.34 -25.62
CA THR A 170 4.25 10.46 -24.46
C THR A 170 3.20 11.08 -23.55
N ALA A 171 3.31 12.38 -23.24
CA ALA A 171 2.32 13.10 -22.44
C ALA A 171 0.95 13.17 -23.13
N ALA A 172 0.92 13.53 -24.43
CA ALA A 172 -0.32 13.63 -25.21
C ALA A 172 -1.04 12.27 -25.37
N THR A 173 -0.29 11.17 -25.35
CA THR A 173 -0.82 9.80 -25.42
C THR A 173 -0.97 9.13 -24.04
N ARG A 174 -0.74 9.86 -22.95
CA ARG A 174 -0.81 9.37 -21.56
C ARG A 174 0.01 8.09 -21.33
N GLY A 175 1.23 8.06 -21.85
CA GLY A 175 2.16 6.94 -21.66
C GLY A 175 1.98 5.77 -22.64
N ALA A 176 0.97 5.80 -23.52
CA ALA A 176 0.77 4.72 -24.48
C ALA A 176 1.90 4.62 -25.53
N ILE A 177 2.63 5.70 -25.76
CA ILE A 177 3.89 5.69 -26.53
C ILE A 177 5.02 6.07 -25.56
N PRO A 178 5.94 5.15 -25.23
CA PRO A 178 7.03 5.45 -24.31
C PRO A 178 8.10 6.35 -24.95
N VAL A 179 8.81 7.10 -24.12
CA VAL A 179 9.99 7.86 -24.55
C VAL A 179 11.12 6.87 -24.91
N PRO A 180 11.84 7.03 -26.03
CA PRO A 180 12.98 6.19 -26.34
C PRO A 180 14.04 6.23 -25.24
N ASN A 181 14.62 5.07 -24.89
CA ASN A 181 15.63 4.94 -23.81
C ASN A 181 16.81 5.91 -23.96
N THR A 182 17.20 6.25 -25.19
CA THR A 182 18.29 7.21 -25.49
C THR A 182 17.99 8.64 -25.03
N HIS A 183 16.71 9.00 -24.89
CA HIS A 183 16.23 10.33 -24.52
C HIS A 183 15.54 10.37 -23.16
N LEU A 184 15.27 9.19 -22.57
CA LEU A 184 14.46 9.04 -21.37
C LEU A 184 14.97 9.89 -20.20
N GLN A 185 16.25 9.74 -19.82
CA GLN A 185 16.82 10.47 -18.68
C GLN A 185 16.69 11.99 -18.85
N TYR A 186 17.09 12.51 -20.01
CA TYR A 186 16.98 13.93 -20.30
C TYR A 186 15.52 14.41 -20.33
N ALA A 187 14.61 13.65 -20.94
CA ALA A 187 13.19 13.99 -20.99
C ALA A 187 12.55 14.02 -19.60
N LEU A 188 12.83 13.03 -18.75
CA LEU A 188 12.30 12.95 -17.39
C LEU A 188 12.83 14.08 -16.48
N SER A 189 14.11 14.45 -16.62
CA SER A 189 14.70 15.57 -15.86
C SER A 189 14.02 16.92 -16.15
N ARG A 190 13.44 17.09 -17.34
CA ARG A 190 12.81 18.34 -17.80
C ARG A 190 11.28 18.30 -17.82
N ALA A 191 10.69 17.13 -17.54
CA ALA A 191 9.25 16.97 -17.53
C ALA A 191 8.61 17.71 -16.35
N PRO A 192 7.47 18.39 -16.54
CA PRO A 192 6.66 18.89 -15.44
C PRO A 192 6.18 17.74 -14.55
N LEU A 193 6.11 17.97 -13.24
CA LEU A 193 5.69 16.95 -12.29
C LEU A 193 4.28 16.38 -12.56
N PRO A 194 3.26 17.18 -12.96
CA PRO A 194 1.93 16.65 -13.33
C PRO A 194 1.97 15.62 -14.47
N VAL A 195 2.89 15.78 -15.40
CA VAL A 195 3.09 14.87 -16.54
C VAL A 195 3.69 13.57 -16.04
N LEU A 196 4.69 13.64 -15.16
CA LEU A 196 5.28 12.44 -14.55
C LEU A 196 4.23 11.68 -13.75
N ASP A 197 3.40 12.37 -12.97
CA ASP A 197 2.31 11.74 -12.22
C ASP A 197 1.28 11.06 -13.12
N ASP A 198 0.90 11.69 -14.23
CA ASP A 198 0.03 11.05 -15.23
C ASP A 198 0.66 9.78 -15.79
N LEU A 199 1.97 9.80 -16.06
CA LEU A 199 2.69 8.62 -16.56
C LEU A 199 2.77 7.51 -15.52
N VAL A 200 2.98 7.84 -14.24
CA VAL A 200 2.92 6.88 -13.13
C VAL A 200 1.53 6.26 -13.02
N ASP A 201 0.48 7.09 -13.01
CA ASP A 201 -0.92 6.65 -12.86
C ASP A 201 -1.37 5.72 -14.00
N HIS A 202 -0.85 5.93 -15.22
CA HIS A 202 -1.18 5.13 -16.41
C HIS A 202 -0.19 3.99 -16.68
N GLY A 203 0.81 3.77 -15.81
CA GLY A 203 1.82 2.71 -15.96
C GLY A 203 2.81 2.93 -17.10
N GLY A 204 2.94 4.17 -17.58
CA GLY A 204 3.94 4.57 -18.58
C GLY A 204 5.32 4.91 -18.00
N LEU A 205 5.42 4.99 -16.67
CA LEU A 205 6.67 5.23 -15.93
C LEU A 205 6.76 4.27 -14.74
N MET A 206 7.90 3.59 -14.61
CA MET A 206 8.13 2.59 -13.58
C MET A 206 9.33 2.98 -12.69
N ALA A 207 9.53 2.25 -11.59
CA ALA A 207 10.62 2.53 -10.65
C ALA A 207 12.01 2.35 -11.29
N GLU A 208 12.13 1.46 -12.28
CA GLU A 208 13.37 1.16 -12.98
C GLU A 208 13.87 2.34 -13.82
N ASP A 209 12.97 3.25 -14.23
CA ASP A 209 13.29 4.43 -15.03
C ASP A 209 13.96 5.55 -14.19
N ARG A 210 13.89 5.45 -12.86
CA ARG A 210 14.53 6.36 -11.89
C ARG A 210 14.35 7.86 -12.21
N PRO A 211 13.11 8.35 -12.38
CA PRO A 211 12.82 9.74 -12.77
C PRO A 211 13.30 10.79 -11.77
N TRP A 212 13.70 10.38 -10.57
CA TRP A 212 14.21 11.24 -9.48
C TRP A 212 15.70 11.57 -9.57
N THR A 213 16.48 10.95 -10.47
CA THR A 213 17.97 11.04 -10.44
C THR A 213 18.51 12.44 -10.76
N GLU A 214 17.86 13.19 -11.66
CA GLU A 214 18.30 14.52 -12.13
C GLU A 214 17.26 15.60 -11.82
N ARG A 215 16.58 15.47 -10.68
CA ARG A 215 15.60 16.44 -10.19
C ARG A 215 16.06 17.11 -8.90
N ASP A 216 15.40 18.19 -8.55
CA ASP A 216 15.48 18.80 -7.24
C ASP A 216 15.06 17.80 -6.14
N GLU A 217 15.56 18.04 -4.93
CA GLU A 217 15.47 17.10 -3.81
C GLU A 217 14.01 16.76 -3.44
N ASP A 218 13.12 17.75 -3.45
CA ASP A 218 11.71 17.58 -3.10
C ASP A 218 10.95 16.76 -4.16
N ASP A 219 11.08 17.09 -5.45
CA ASP A 219 10.47 16.31 -6.54
C ASP A 219 11.04 14.89 -6.59
N ALA A 220 12.36 14.76 -6.41
CA ALA A 220 13.04 13.47 -6.40
C ALA A 220 12.50 12.56 -5.29
N LEU A 221 12.38 13.10 -4.08
CA LEU A 221 11.84 12.40 -2.92
C LEU A 221 10.37 12.03 -3.12
N TYR A 222 9.56 12.96 -3.62
CA TYR A 222 8.15 12.73 -3.94
C TYR A 222 7.96 11.57 -4.93
N LEU A 223 8.67 11.59 -6.06
CA LEU A 223 8.59 10.53 -7.08
C LEU A 223 9.08 9.18 -6.56
N ARG A 224 10.14 9.16 -5.73
CA ARG A 224 10.62 7.94 -5.09
C ARG A 224 9.57 7.36 -4.15
N ALA A 225 8.83 8.18 -3.41
CA ALA A 225 7.73 7.73 -2.56
C ALA A 225 6.55 7.16 -3.34
N ARG A 226 6.32 7.63 -4.57
CA ARG A 226 5.28 7.10 -5.48
C ARG A 226 5.67 5.80 -6.19
N LEU A 227 6.93 5.63 -6.56
CA LEU A 227 7.37 4.52 -7.41
C LEU A 227 8.13 3.44 -6.64
N ALA A 228 8.88 3.82 -5.62
CA ALA A 228 9.72 2.93 -4.82
C ALA A 228 9.49 3.16 -3.32
N PRO A 229 8.26 2.95 -2.82
CA PRO A 229 7.85 3.32 -1.45
C PRO A 229 8.69 2.64 -0.36
N SER A 230 9.20 1.43 -0.63
CA SER A 230 10.08 0.67 0.28
C SER A 230 11.48 1.26 0.46
N SER A 231 11.90 2.17 -0.43
CA SER A 231 13.20 2.85 -0.34
C SER A 231 13.18 4.12 0.51
N ILE A 232 11.99 4.56 0.95
CA ILE A 232 11.81 5.79 1.72
C ILE A 232 12.16 5.56 3.17
N ARG A 233 12.96 6.48 3.72
CA ARG A 233 13.31 6.50 5.14
C ARG A 233 12.23 7.24 5.93
N PRO A 234 12.07 6.95 7.22
CA PRO A 234 11.04 7.55 8.05
C PRO A 234 11.15 9.07 8.23
N ASP A 235 12.35 9.63 8.26
CA ASP A 235 12.60 11.08 8.25
C ASP A 235 12.11 11.73 6.95
N GLU A 236 12.35 11.06 5.82
CA GLU A 236 11.88 11.49 4.52
C GLU A 236 10.35 11.35 4.38
N ALA A 237 9.76 10.29 4.93
CA ALA A 237 8.31 10.12 4.98
C ALA A 237 7.65 11.21 5.85
N ALA A 238 8.31 11.65 6.92
CA ALA A 238 7.85 12.77 7.74
C ALA A 238 7.96 14.11 6.99
N HIS A 239 9.06 14.36 6.27
CA HIS A 239 9.19 15.53 5.38
C HIS A 239 8.09 15.59 4.31
N LEU A 240 7.66 14.42 3.84
CA LEU A 240 6.56 14.30 2.91
C LEU A 240 5.18 14.34 3.56
N ASP A 241 5.00 14.49 4.88
CA ASP A 241 3.71 14.34 5.56
C ASP A 241 2.97 13.04 5.19
N TRP A 242 3.73 11.94 5.07
CA TRP A 242 3.19 10.66 4.63
C TRP A 242 2.66 9.83 5.81
N ASP A 243 1.50 10.25 6.29
CA ASP A 243 0.82 9.67 7.45
C ASP A 243 0.67 8.14 7.39
N GLY A 244 0.23 7.60 6.25
CA GLY A 244 0.03 6.15 6.09
C GLY A 244 1.30 5.34 6.30
N PHE A 245 2.46 5.85 5.85
CA PHE A 245 3.76 5.23 6.06
C PHE A 245 4.15 5.25 7.55
N LEU A 246 4.04 6.42 8.19
CA LEU A 246 4.43 6.61 9.58
C LEU A 246 3.59 5.76 10.53
N ARG A 247 2.27 5.68 10.28
CA ARG A 247 1.34 4.85 11.06
C ARG A 247 1.60 3.36 10.88
N ARG A 248 1.78 2.90 9.64
CA ARG A 248 2.16 1.51 9.36
C ARG A 248 3.43 1.12 10.11
N ARG A 249 4.43 1.99 10.11
CA ARG A 249 5.68 1.74 10.82
C ARG A 249 5.48 1.69 12.32
N ALA A 250 4.76 2.65 12.91
CA ALA A 250 4.48 2.66 14.34
C ALA A 250 3.79 1.35 14.78
N PHE A 251 2.84 0.86 13.99
CA PHE A 251 2.18 -0.43 14.22
C PHE A 251 3.17 -1.61 14.17
N LEU A 252 4.03 -1.65 13.14
CA LEU A 252 5.03 -2.71 12.97
C LEU A 252 6.12 -2.72 14.04
N ASP A 253 6.49 -1.56 14.57
CA ASP A 253 7.49 -1.41 15.62
C ASP A 253 6.91 -1.75 17.02
N GLY A 254 5.63 -2.16 17.10
CA GLY A 254 4.93 -2.43 18.37
C GLY A 254 4.66 -1.16 19.17
N GLY A 255 4.77 0.01 18.55
CA GLY A 255 4.53 1.30 19.18
C GLY A 255 3.05 1.63 19.27
N THR A 256 2.69 2.52 20.19
CA THR A 256 1.32 3.04 20.29
C THR A 256 1.02 3.92 19.08
N VAL A 257 0.13 3.46 18.19
CA VAL A 257 -0.38 4.28 17.09
C VAL A 257 -1.29 5.36 17.69
N THR A 258 -1.02 6.64 17.39
CA THR A 258 -1.88 7.74 17.81
C THR A 258 -3.27 7.59 17.19
N ARG A 259 -4.33 7.48 18.00
CA ARG A 259 -5.71 7.28 17.51
C ARG A 259 -6.21 8.45 16.64
N ARG A 260 -7.07 8.15 15.67
CA ARG A 260 -7.75 9.16 14.82
C ARG A 260 -9.27 9.05 14.94
N GLU A 261 -9.95 10.14 14.62
CA GLU A 261 -11.39 10.17 14.42
C GLU A 261 -11.71 10.64 12.99
N PRO A 262 -12.39 9.83 12.15
CA PRO A 262 -12.82 8.45 12.41
C PRO A 262 -11.64 7.46 12.47
N ASP A 263 -11.86 6.31 13.13
CA ASP A 263 -10.88 5.22 13.21
C ASP A 263 -10.47 4.76 11.82
N ASP A 264 -9.17 4.64 11.59
CA ASP A 264 -8.62 4.07 10.36
C ASP A 264 -8.26 2.59 10.50
N VAL A 265 -7.71 2.00 9.43
CA VAL A 265 -7.31 0.58 9.41
C VAL A 265 -6.29 0.23 10.51
N TRP A 266 -5.42 1.16 10.90
CA TRP A 266 -4.38 0.91 11.90
C TRP A 266 -4.96 0.95 13.32
N ASP A 267 -5.89 1.85 13.59
CA ASP A 267 -6.64 1.90 14.85
C ASP A 267 -7.43 0.60 15.05
N LEU A 268 -8.12 0.15 14.00
CA LEU A 268 -8.90 -1.09 14.01
C LEU A 268 -8.03 -2.35 14.13
N LEU A 269 -6.83 -2.37 13.53
CA LEU A 269 -5.88 -3.48 13.69
C LEU A 269 -5.36 -3.59 15.13
N LEU A 270 -5.12 -2.45 15.80
CA LEU A 270 -4.71 -2.43 17.19
C LEU A 270 -5.81 -3.01 18.10
N ASP A 271 -7.07 -2.61 17.89
CA ASP A 271 -8.22 -3.13 18.65
C ASP A 271 -8.42 -4.63 18.43
N VAL A 272 -8.48 -5.05 17.17
CA VAL A 272 -8.86 -6.42 16.84
C VAL A 272 -7.73 -7.41 17.07
N VAL A 273 -6.48 -7.05 16.72
CA VAL A 273 -5.36 -7.99 16.82
C VAL A 273 -4.57 -7.83 18.12
N GLY A 274 -4.29 -6.59 18.53
CA GLY A 274 -3.53 -6.30 19.76
C GLY A 274 -4.34 -6.60 21.02
N GLU A 275 -5.57 -6.07 21.07
CA GLU A 275 -6.47 -6.15 22.23
C GLU A 275 -7.54 -7.25 22.12
N ALA A 276 -7.57 -7.98 21.00
CA ALA A 276 -8.56 -9.03 20.73
C ALA A 276 -10.03 -8.57 20.83
N GLN A 277 -10.31 -7.31 20.51
CA GLN A 277 -11.64 -6.70 20.59
C GLN A 277 -12.52 -7.09 19.39
N LEU A 278 -13.33 -8.14 19.56
CA LEU A 278 -14.17 -8.69 18.50
C LEU A 278 -15.30 -7.77 18.01
N SER A 279 -15.69 -6.76 18.79
CA SER A 279 -16.74 -5.80 18.39
C SER A 279 -16.34 -4.92 17.21
N SER A 280 -15.03 -4.70 16.98
CA SER A 280 -14.50 -3.90 15.88
C SER A 280 -14.21 -4.72 14.60
N LEU A 281 -14.49 -6.04 14.62
CA LEU A 281 -14.09 -6.98 13.58
C LEU A 281 -14.71 -6.69 12.20
N ASP A 282 -16.00 -6.31 12.16
CA ASP A 282 -16.70 -6.03 10.90
C ASP A 282 -16.30 -4.66 10.31
N ALA A 283 -15.95 -3.70 11.18
CA ALA A 283 -15.35 -2.44 10.75
C ALA A 283 -13.97 -2.69 10.11
N LEU A 284 -13.16 -3.56 10.72
CA LEU A 284 -11.87 -3.96 10.16
C LEU A 284 -12.03 -4.68 8.80
N ASP A 285 -12.97 -5.64 8.65
CA ASP A 285 -13.23 -6.30 7.35
C ASP A 285 -13.61 -5.29 6.25
N THR A 286 -14.25 -4.18 6.62
CA THR A 286 -14.61 -3.12 5.67
C THR A 286 -13.41 -2.25 5.29
N ALA A 287 -12.54 -1.94 6.25
CA ALA A 287 -11.38 -1.07 6.04
C ALA A 287 -10.18 -1.76 5.36
N LEU A 288 -10.04 -3.09 5.51
CA LEU A 288 -8.91 -3.84 4.96
C LEU A 288 -8.92 -3.90 3.42
N PRO A 289 -7.75 -3.93 2.77
CA PRO A 289 -7.64 -4.27 1.35
C PRO A 289 -8.11 -5.70 1.08
N ARG A 290 -8.51 -5.97 -0.17
CA ARG A 290 -9.18 -7.23 -0.54
C ARG A 290 -8.41 -8.50 -0.17
N ALA A 291 -7.07 -8.48 -0.25
CA ALA A 291 -6.24 -9.62 0.12
C ALA A 291 -6.34 -9.91 1.63
N GLN A 292 -6.18 -8.88 2.46
CA GLN A 292 -6.28 -9.00 3.92
C GLN A 292 -7.70 -9.33 4.39
N GLN A 293 -8.74 -8.87 3.69
CA GLN A 293 -10.12 -9.29 3.96
C GLN A 293 -10.31 -10.81 3.80
N ILE A 294 -9.68 -11.40 2.77
CA ILE A 294 -9.74 -12.85 2.56
C ILE A 294 -9.06 -13.56 3.73
N GLU A 295 -7.90 -13.08 4.19
CA GLU A 295 -7.22 -13.64 5.35
C GLU A 295 -8.04 -13.52 6.65
N LEU A 296 -8.68 -12.37 6.88
CA LEU A 296 -9.56 -12.18 8.04
C LEU A 296 -10.77 -13.14 8.00
N ARG A 297 -11.34 -13.36 6.81
CA ARG A 297 -12.44 -14.32 6.63
C ARG A 297 -11.98 -15.76 6.83
N ASN A 298 -10.79 -16.11 6.34
CA ASN A 298 -10.18 -17.42 6.60
C ASN A 298 -9.96 -17.66 8.10
N LEU A 299 -9.51 -16.63 8.83
CA LEU A 299 -9.40 -16.67 10.30
C LEU A 299 -10.76 -16.94 10.97
N LYS A 300 -11.81 -16.20 10.58
CA LYS A 300 -13.18 -16.40 11.08
C LYS A 300 -13.70 -17.79 10.76
N SER A 301 -13.49 -18.30 9.54
CA SER A 301 -13.91 -19.64 9.14
C SER A 301 -13.18 -20.75 9.90
N GLY A 302 -11.86 -20.63 10.07
CA GLY A 302 -11.08 -21.61 10.82
C GLY A 302 -11.40 -21.63 12.31
N ALA A 303 -11.91 -20.54 12.87
CA ALA A 303 -12.36 -20.50 14.26
C ALA A 303 -13.60 -21.38 14.54
N LEU A 304 -14.38 -21.76 13.52
CA LEU A 304 -15.53 -22.62 13.70
C LEU A 304 -15.15 -24.05 14.13
N ASN A 305 -13.98 -24.52 13.74
CA ASN A 305 -13.50 -25.89 14.00
C ASN A 305 -12.09 -25.95 14.61
N GLY A 306 -11.47 -24.79 14.88
CA GLY A 306 -10.09 -24.70 15.36
C GLY A 306 -9.09 -25.24 14.35
N GLN A 307 -9.30 -24.97 13.06
CA GLN A 307 -8.40 -25.42 12.00
C GLN A 307 -8.05 -24.27 11.06
N TRP A 308 -6.75 -23.99 10.95
CA TRP A 308 -6.21 -22.96 10.06
C TRP A 308 -5.07 -23.51 9.22
N ALA A 309 -4.71 -22.79 8.17
CA ALA A 309 -3.53 -23.09 7.38
C ALA A 309 -2.26 -23.00 8.23
N VAL A 310 -1.25 -23.79 7.89
CA VAL A 310 0.01 -23.87 8.65
C VAL A 310 0.67 -22.49 8.80
N GLU A 311 0.64 -21.66 7.76
CA GLU A 311 1.24 -20.33 7.82
C GLU A 311 0.49 -19.39 8.76
N THR A 312 -0.84 -19.45 8.82
CA THR A 312 -1.67 -18.70 9.79
C THR A 312 -1.35 -19.09 11.21
N VAL A 313 -1.21 -20.39 11.48
CA VAL A 313 -0.86 -20.90 12.81
C VAL A 313 0.57 -20.52 13.23
N ARG A 314 1.49 -20.35 12.27
CA ARG A 314 2.87 -19.89 12.53
C ARG A 314 2.98 -18.39 12.80
N ASP A 315 1.98 -17.60 12.42
CA ASP A 315 1.97 -16.16 12.68
C ASP A 315 1.51 -15.90 14.12
N GLU A 316 2.48 -15.85 15.04
CA GLU A 316 2.24 -15.65 16.48
C GLU A 316 1.45 -14.37 16.77
N GLY A 317 1.56 -13.35 15.92
CA GLY A 317 0.81 -12.10 16.09
C GLY A 317 -0.69 -12.25 15.88
N LEU A 318 -1.15 -13.37 15.31
CA LEU A 318 -2.58 -13.67 15.18
C LEU A 318 -3.12 -14.47 16.37
N TRP A 319 -2.28 -15.00 17.24
CA TRP A 319 -2.71 -15.97 18.25
C TRP A 319 -3.71 -15.39 19.24
N LYS A 320 -3.56 -14.12 19.64
CA LYS A 320 -4.53 -13.41 20.50
C LYS A 320 -5.93 -13.39 19.85
N LEU A 321 -6.00 -12.94 18.60
CA LEU A 321 -7.25 -12.90 17.84
C LEU A 321 -7.82 -14.31 17.61
N MET A 322 -6.99 -15.28 17.23
CA MET A 322 -7.40 -16.66 17.02
C MET A 322 -8.00 -17.28 18.28
N ALA A 323 -7.37 -17.08 19.45
CA ALA A 323 -7.88 -17.57 20.72
C ALA A 323 -9.15 -16.85 21.19
N ALA A 324 -9.33 -15.57 20.84
CA ALA A 324 -10.57 -14.86 21.10
C ALA A 324 -11.72 -15.35 20.22
N LEU A 325 -11.46 -15.64 18.94
CA LEU A 325 -12.45 -16.17 18.00
C LEU A 325 -12.82 -17.62 18.28
N TRP A 326 -11.84 -18.45 18.68
CA TRP A 326 -12.03 -19.87 18.94
C TRP A 326 -11.95 -20.19 20.43
N GLN A 327 -13.11 -20.31 21.05
CA GLN A 327 -13.27 -20.77 22.44
C GLN A 327 -13.75 -22.22 22.45
N PRO A 328 -12.84 -23.21 22.38
CA PRO A 328 -13.23 -24.61 22.28
C PRO A 328 -14.00 -25.06 23.52
N SER A 329 -15.13 -25.75 23.31
CA SER A 329 -15.87 -26.48 24.35
C SER A 329 -15.40 -27.93 24.52
N GLU A 330 -14.66 -28.46 23.55
CA GLU A 330 -14.13 -29.83 23.54
C GLU A 330 -12.65 -29.87 23.93
N THR A 331 -12.11 -31.07 24.08
CA THR A 331 -10.68 -31.26 24.33
C THR A 331 -9.86 -30.85 23.12
N VAL A 332 -8.89 -29.96 23.33
CA VAL A 332 -7.96 -29.50 22.32
C VAL A 332 -6.81 -30.49 22.19
N ASP A 333 -6.45 -30.86 20.97
CA ASP A 333 -5.28 -31.69 20.68
C ASP A 333 -4.00 -30.82 20.64
N PRO A 334 -3.11 -30.92 21.63
CA PRO A 334 -1.89 -30.11 21.70
C PRO A 334 -0.84 -30.52 20.67
N ALA A 335 -0.98 -31.69 20.03
CA ALA A 335 -0.03 -32.16 19.02
C ALA A 335 -0.13 -31.38 17.70
N ARG A 336 -1.23 -30.65 17.48
CA ARG A 336 -1.51 -29.98 16.21
C ARG A 336 -0.53 -28.85 15.93
N SER A 337 -0.27 -27.99 16.92
CA SER A 337 0.71 -26.92 16.84
C SER A 337 0.99 -26.30 18.22
N ALA A 338 2.02 -25.46 18.31
CA ALA A 338 2.32 -24.69 19.51
C ALA A 338 1.14 -23.81 19.98
N PHE A 339 0.41 -23.18 19.05
CA PHE A 339 -0.83 -22.45 19.36
C PHE A 339 -1.86 -23.34 20.07
N HIS A 340 -2.16 -24.53 19.52
CA HIS A 340 -3.13 -25.45 20.11
C HIS A 340 -2.67 -25.98 21.46
N ALA A 341 -1.36 -26.20 21.64
CA ALA A 341 -0.79 -26.54 22.93
C ALA A 341 -0.99 -25.41 23.96
N LEU A 342 -0.77 -24.15 23.60
CA LEU A 342 -0.98 -23.04 24.53
C LEU A 342 -2.47 -22.85 24.86
N VAL A 343 -3.36 -22.91 23.86
CA VAL A 343 -4.83 -22.85 24.08
C VAL A 343 -5.31 -24.02 24.92
N GLY A 344 -4.83 -25.24 24.66
CA GLY A 344 -5.18 -26.43 25.43
C GLY A 344 -4.71 -26.35 26.88
N LEU A 345 -3.53 -25.79 27.13
CA LEU A 345 -3.00 -25.60 28.48
C LEU A 345 -3.82 -24.54 29.24
N ARG A 346 -4.11 -23.41 28.60
CA ARG A 346 -4.98 -22.36 29.17
C ARG A 346 -6.37 -22.90 29.48
N ARG A 347 -6.95 -23.69 28.57
CA ARG A 347 -8.22 -24.38 28.81
C ARG A 347 -8.14 -25.32 30.02
N ALA A 348 -7.08 -26.11 30.16
CA ALA A 348 -6.91 -26.98 31.33
C ALA A 348 -6.85 -26.19 32.65
N TYR A 349 -6.18 -25.04 32.65
CA TYR A 349 -6.14 -24.14 33.79
C TYR A 349 -7.49 -23.49 34.08
N ASP A 350 -8.16 -22.94 33.06
CA ASP A 350 -9.49 -22.33 33.21
C ASP A 350 -10.53 -23.33 33.72
N LEU A 351 -10.50 -24.58 33.24
CA LEU A 351 -11.36 -25.68 33.74
C LEU A 351 -11.01 -26.06 35.18
N THR A 352 -9.73 -26.04 35.55
CA THR A 352 -9.32 -26.29 36.94
C THR A 352 -9.82 -25.18 37.86
N ARG A 353 -9.74 -23.93 37.40
CA ARG A 353 -10.22 -22.74 38.11
C ARG A 353 -11.76 -22.66 38.19
N SER A 354 -12.48 -23.16 37.18
CA SER A 354 -13.95 -23.29 37.24
C SER A 354 -14.43 -24.45 38.11
N GLY A 355 -13.52 -25.34 38.52
CA GLY A 355 -13.82 -26.54 39.32
C GLY A 355 -14.26 -27.75 38.50
N GLU A 356 -14.16 -27.70 37.17
CA GLU A 356 -14.48 -28.79 36.24
C GLU A 356 -13.32 -29.79 36.10
N LEU A 357 -12.95 -30.44 37.22
CA LEU A 357 -11.74 -31.26 37.32
C LEU A 357 -11.70 -32.46 36.36
N GLU A 358 -12.85 -33.05 36.03
CA GLU A 358 -12.90 -34.18 35.07
C GLU A 358 -12.57 -33.72 33.64
N ALA A 359 -13.09 -32.55 33.24
CA ALA A 359 -12.79 -31.95 31.95
C ALA A 359 -11.33 -31.45 31.90
N ALA A 360 -10.85 -30.84 32.98
CA ALA A 360 -9.44 -30.45 33.13
C ALA A 360 -8.53 -31.69 32.97
N GLY A 361 -8.83 -32.78 33.68
CA GLY A 361 -8.13 -34.06 33.57
C GLY A 361 -8.14 -34.63 32.15
N SER A 362 -9.28 -34.60 31.47
CA SER A 362 -9.38 -35.02 30.06
C SER A 362 -8.50 -34.17 29.13
N GLN A 363 -8.39 -32.86 29.40
CA GLN A 363 -7.54 -31.95 28.64
C GLN A 363 -6.04 -32.20 28.89
N VAL A 364 -5.60 -32.37 30.14
CA VAL A 364 -4.18 -32.71 30.41
C VAL A 364 -3.81 -34.11 29.93
N ASP A 365 -4.72 -35.09 30.00
CA ASP A 365 -4.49 -36.41 29.43
C ASP A 365 -4.16 -36.35 27.93
N ALA A 366 -4.77 -35.41 27.19
CA ALA A 366 -4.44 -35.19 25.77
C ALA A 366 -2.99 -34.71 25.58
N PHE A 367 -2.43 -33.93 26.51
CA PHE A 367 -0.99 -33.62 26.53
C PHE A 367 -0.19 -34.88 26.81
N LEU A 368 -0.49 -35.59 27.89
CA LEU A 368 0.34 -36.69 28.37
C LEU A 368 0.37 -37.90 27.42
N ARG A 369 -0.72 -38.14 26.68
CA ARG A 369 -0.83 -39.22 25.69
C ARG A 369 -0.26 -38.85 24.32
N SER A 370 -0.02 -37.57 24.06
CA SER A 370 0.44 -37.11 22.76
C SER A 370 1.86 -37.59 22.46
N ARG A 371 2.06 -38.20 21.30
CA ARG A 371 3.42 -38.55 20.82
C ARG A 371 4.28 -37.30 20.57
N ALA A 372 3.65 -36.13 20.42
CA ALA A 372 4.31 -34.84 20.21
C ALA A 372 4.77 -34.16 21.50
N VAL A 373 4.59 -34.79 22.68
CA VAL A 373 5.13 -34.30 23.97
C VAL A 373 6.62 -33.95 23.87
N LYS A 374 7.39 -34.71 23.08
CA LYS A 374 8.83 -34.48 22.90
C LYS A 374 9.20 -33.22 22.10
N SER A 375 8.25 -32.66 21.34
CA SER A 375 8.46 -31.44 20.55
C SER A 375 7.95 -30.17 21.22
N LEU A 376 7.23 -30.28 22.34
CA LEU A 376 6.74 -29.13 23.09
C LEU A 376 7.85 -28.57 24.01
N PRO A 377 7.90 -27.24 24.22
CA PRO A 377 8.76 -26.62 25.23
C PRO A 377 8.62 -27.29 26.60
N ALA A 378 9.75 -27.53 27.28
CA ALA A 378 9.77 -28.17 28.59
C ALA A 378 8.94 -27.40 29.64
N ASP A 379 8.95 -26.07 29.55
CA ASP A 379 8.16 -25.19 30.43
C ASP A 379 6.66 -25.42 30.30
N LEU A 380 6.14 -25.57 29.07
CA LEU A 380 4.72 -25.88 28.85
C LEU A 380 4.36 -27.27 29.35
N MET A 381 5.26 -28.24 29.19
CA MET A 381 5.06 -29.59 29.72
C MET A 381 5.06 -29.60 31.25
N SER A 382 5.90 -28.79 31.90
CA SER A 382 5.93 -28.67 33.36
C SER A 382 4.61 -28.13 33.94
N GLU A 383 3.98 -27.18 33.25
CA GLU A 383 2.64 -26.68 33.60
C GLU A 383 1.58 -27.76 33.40
N ALA A 384 1.62 -28.48 32.27
CA ALA A 384 0.68 -29.58 32.01
C ALA A 384 0.80 -30.68 33.07
N TYR A 385 2.02 -31.06 33.47
CA TYR A 385 2.27 -32.00 34.56
C TYR A 385 1.79 -31.46 35.92
N THR A 386 1.94 -30.17 36.17
CA THR A 386 1.46 -29.54 37.41
C THR A 386 -0.06 -29.57 37.50
N VAL A 387 -0.77 -29.25 36.41
CA VAL A 387 -2.23 -29.38 36.34
C VAL A 387 -2.64 -30.84 36.54
N ALA A 388 -1.95 -31.80 35.90
CA ALA A 388 -2.24 -33.22 36.05
C ALA A 388 -2.03 -33.72 37.50
N ALA A 389 -0.96 -33.28 38.16
CA ALA A 389 -0.68 -33.58 39.56
C ALA A 389 -1.80 -33.03 40.47
N TYR A 390 -2.23 -31.79 40.24
CA TYR A 390 -3.32 -31.18 41.00
C TYR A 390 -4.64 -31.93 40.83
N VAL A 391 -5.04 -32.23 39.59
CA VAL A 391 -6.28 -32.97 39.30
C VAL A 391 -6.25 -34.38 39.91
N ALA A 392 -5.13 -35.08 39.80
CA ALA A 392 -4.96 -36.41 40.40
C ALA A 392 -5.03 -36.35 41.93
N ALA A 393 -4.39 -35.37 42.57
CA ALA A 393 -4.42 -35.19 44.02
C ALA A 393 -5.82 -34.87 44.53
N VAL A 394 -6.51 -33.89 43.95
CA VAL A 394 -7.84 -33.46 44.40
C VAL A 394 -8.89 -34.57 44.22
N THR A 395 -8.79 -35.37 43.15
CA THR A 395 -9.73 -36.47 42.89
C THR A 395 -9.38 -37.78 43.63
N ALA A 396 -8.35 -37.77 44.47
CA ALA A 396 -7.91 -38.93 45.28
C ALA A 396 -8.74 -39.18 46.55
N THR A 397 -9.85 -38.46 46.73
CA THR A 397 -10.70 -38.55 47.92
C THR A 397 -11.60 -39.79 47.96
N GLY A 398 -11.69 -40.57 46.88
CA GLY A 398 -12.58 -41.75 46.72
C GLY A 398 -11.86 -43.12 46.74
N ALA A 399 -12.52 -44.14 46.20
CA ALA A 399 -11.91 -45.46 45.97
C ALA A 399 -10.73 -45.34 45.00
N GLY A 400 -9.63 -46.06 45.24
CA GLY A 400 -8.40 -45.92 44.45
C GLY A 400 -7.56 -44.67 44.79
N GLY A 401 -7.90 -43.92 45.85
CA GLY A 401 -7.21 -42.69 46.21
C GLY A 401 -5.69 -42.82 46.43
N ARG A 402 -5.21 -43.98 46.88
CA ARG A 402 -3.77 -44.23 47.05
C ARG A 402 -3.04 -44.31 45.70
N GLU A 403 -3.65 -44.93 44.70
CA GLU A 403 -3.11 -45.02 43.34
C GLU A 403 -3.12 -43.64 42.66
N LYS A 404 -4.20 -42.87 42.84
CA LYS A 404 -4.27 -41.49 42.34
C LYS A 404 -3.24 -40.56 42.97
N LEU A 405 -2.94 -40.71 44.26
CA LEU A 405 -1.86 -39.94 44.91
C LEU A 405 -0.48 -40.36 44.42
N ALA A 406 -0.25 -41.65 44.15
CA ALA A 406 0.99 -42.09 43.53
C ALA A 406 1.15 -41.51 42.12
N LEU A 407 0.05 -41.45 41.35
CA LEU A 407 0.03 -40.80 40.04
C LEU A 407 0.28 -39.29 40.14
N ALA A 408 -0.31 -38.62 41.15
CA ALA A 408 -0.08 -37.21 41.41
C ALA A 408 1.40 -36.91 41.70
N GLU A 409 2.06 -37.77 42.48
CA GLU A 409 3.49 -37.67 42.77
C GLU A 409 4.33 -37.88 41.51
N GLU A 410 4.04 -38.90 40.70
CA GLU A 410 4.72 -39.14 39.43
C GLU A 410 4.65 -37.92 38.50
N HIS A 411 3.47 -37.29 38.42
CA HIS A 411 3.29 -36.06 37.63
C HIS A 411 4.05 -34.89 38.24
N ALA A 412 4.04 -34.71 39.56
CA ALA A 412 4.79 -33.65 40.23
C ALA A 412 6.31 -33.82 40.08
N GLU A 413 6.83 -35.05 40.11
CA GLU A 413 8.25 -35.34 39.83
C GLU A 413 8.64 -34.90 38.41
N LYS A 414 7.80 -35.22 37.41
CA LYS A 414 8.02 -34.77 36.02
C LYS A 414 7.93 -33.25 35.85
N ALA A 415 7.09 -32.58 36.64
CA ALA A 415 7.07 -31.11 36.66
C ALA A 415 8.37 -30.52 37.23
N VAL A 416 8.96 -31.17 38.24
CA VAL A 416 10.24 -30.75 38.85
C VAL A 416 11.43 -30.95 37.92
N GLU A 417 11.43 -31.99 37.07
CA GLU A 417 12.51 -32.22 36.10
C GLU A 417 12.78 -31.03 35.17
N ALA A 418 11.78 -30.18 34.92
CA ALA A 418 11.90 -28.97 34.12
C ALA A 418 12.49 -27.75 34.88
N GLY A 419 12.69 -27.88 36.20
CA GLY A 419 13.26 -26.86 37.09
C GLY A 419 12.23 -25.88 37.63
N GLY A 420 12.32 -25.58 38.94
CA GLY A 420 11.56 -24.49 39.57
C GLY A 420 11.19 -24.75 41.03
N ALA A 421 11.47 -23.79 41.91
CA ALA A 421 11.19 -23.89 43.35
C ALA A 421 9.70 -24.15 43.66
N VAL A 422 8.79 -23.62 42.84
CA VAL A 422 7.34 -23.84 43.00
C VAL A 422 6.96 -25.29 42.68
N ALA A 423 7.56 -25.91 41.66
CA ALA A 423 7.31 -27.31 41.33
C ALA A 423 7.83 -28.24 42.44
N GLU A 424 9.02 -27.95 42.99
CA GLU A 424 9.59 -28.70 44.12
C GLU A 424 8.71 -28.59 45.37
N HIS A 425 8.19 -27.40 45.64
CA HIS A 425 7.24 -27.15 46.70
C HIS A 425 5.96 -27.98 46.52
N ASN A 426 5.36 -27.95 45.33
CA ASN A 426 4.18 -28.74 45.00
C ASN A 426 4.41 -30.25 45.18
N LEU A 427 5.59 -30.76 44.77
CA LEU A 427 5.96 -32.15 44.98
C LEU A 427 6.07 -32.50 46.48
N ALA A 428 6.64 -31.61 47.29
CA ALA A 428 6.73 -31.81 48.74
C ALA A 428 5.33 -31.93 49.36
N LEU A 429 4.38 -31.06 48.97
CA LEU A 429 2.98 -31.15 49.41
C LEU A 429 2.34 -32.49 49.04
N VAL A 430 2.51 -32.95 47.80
CA VAL A 430 1.94 -34.22 47.34
C VAL A 430 2.51 -35.41 48.13
N ARG A 431 3.82 -35.41 48.41
CA ARG A 431 4.46 -36.43 49.26
C ARG A 431 3.89 -36.42 50.68
N THR A 432 3.72 -35.24 51.28
CA THR A 432 3.07 -35.09 52.59
C THR A 432 1.65 -35.68 52.57
N TRP A 433 0.85 -35.40 51.54
CA TRP A 433 -0.50 -35.95 51.43
C TRP A 433 -0.51 -37.48 51.27
N ARG A 434 0.42 -38.03 50.48
CA ARG A 434 0.56 -39.48 50.29
C ARG A 434 0.88 -40.17 51.61
N ASP A 435 1.80 -39.62 52.38
CA ASP A 435 2.30 -40.21 53.62
C ASP A 435 1.33 -40.02 54.81
N THR A 436 0.47 -39.00 54.74
CA THR A 436 -0.58 -38.74 55.75
C THR A 436 -1.74 -39.74 55.58
N PRO A 437 -2.28 -40.35 56.65
CA PRO A 437 -3.46 -41.21 56.58
C PRO A 437 -4.72 -40.45 56.13
N ARG A 438 -5.61 -41.09 55.35
CA ARG A 438 -6.81 -40.46 54.76
C ARG A 438 -7.66 -39.64 55.75
N ASN A 439 -7.81 -40.12 56.99
CA ASN A 439 -8.64 -39.47 58.02
C ASN A 439 -7.99 -38.23 58.66
N GLN A 440 -6.70 -38.03 58.45
CA GLN A 440 -5.92 -36.90 59.00
C GLN A 440 -5.53 -35.90 57.91
N ARG A 441 -5.91 -36.15 56.65
CA ARG A 441 -5.60 -35.25 55.54
C ARG A 441 -6.49 -34.03 55.56
N GLU A 442 -5.88 -32.87 55.45
CA GLU A 442 -6.57 -31.64 55.10
C GLU A 442 -7.05 -31.66 53.63
N PRO A 443 -7.97 -30.76 53.24
CA PRO A 443 -8.38 -30.63 51.85
C PRO A 443 -7.17 -30.34 50.94
N MET A 444 -6.98 -31.17 49.92
CA MET A 444 -5.87 -31.05 48.95
C MET A 444 -6.10 -29.98 47.88
N THR A 445 -7.26 -29.35 47.90
CA THR A 445 -7.64 -28.24 47.02
C THR A 445 -6.91 -26.96 47.43
N ASN A 446 -6.55 -26.15 46.44
CA ASN A 446 -6.10 -24.78 46.68
C ASN A 446 -7.33 -23.88 46.88
N PRO A 447 -7.45 -23.17 48.03
CA PRO A 447 -8.63 -22.37 48.33
C PRO A 447 -8.81 -21.15 47.40
N PHE A 448 -7.76 -20.63 46.76
CA PHE A 448 -7.90 -19.58 45.75
C PHE A 448 -8.60 -20.13 44.49
N LEU A 449 -8.19 -21.32 44.03
CA LEU A 449 -8.83 -21.98 42.88
C LEU A 449 -10.28 -22.37 43.19
N GLU A 450 -10.61 -22.75 44.44
CA GLU A 450 -12.00 -23.00 44.85
C GLU A 450 -12.91 -21.75 44.73
N LEU A 451 -12.30 -20.56 44.81
CA LEU A 451 -12.97 -19.27 44.65
C LEU A 451 -12.94 -18.77 43.20
N GLY A 452 -12.36 -19.54 42.27
CA GLY A 452 -12.16 -19.13 40.88
C GLY A 452 -11.08 -18.06 40.70
N LEU A 453 -10.16 -17.94 41.65
CA LEU A 453 -9.08 -16.95 41.67
C LEU A 453 -7.73 -17.58 41.39
N ASP A 454 -6.82 -16.79 40.83
CA ASP A 454 -5.42 -17.18 40.73
C ASP A 454 -4.79 -17.27 42.13
N HIS A 455 -3.83 -18.18 42.30
CA HIS A 455 -3.15 -18.37 43.59
C HIS A 455 -2.48 -17.07 44.07
N GLY A 456 -2.78 -16.66 45.31
CA GLY A 456 -2.15 -15.50 45.96
C GLY A 456 -2.62 -14.14 45.45
N VAL A 457 -3.72 -14.07 44.68
CA VAL A 457 -4.25 -12.78 44.19
C VAL A 457 -4.66 -11.86 45.36
N GLU A 458 -4.33 -10.58 45.26
CA GLU A 458 -4.79 -9.56 46.20
C GLU A 458 -6.31 -9.30 46.04
N GLY A 459 -6.95 -8.76 47.09
CA GLY A 459 -8.38 -8.42 47.05
C GLY A 459 -9.33 -9.62 47.02
N TRP A 460 -8.83 -10.84 47.30
CA TRP A 460 -9.62 -12.07 47.40
C TRP A 460 -10.76 -11.96 48.44
N ASP A 461 -10.58 -11.14 49.48
CA ASP A 461 -11.57 -10.88 50.53
C ASP A 461 -12.85 -10.24 49.97
N ARG A 462 -12.70 -9.27 49.05
CA ARG A 462 -13.82 -8.60 48.39
C ARG A 462 -14.57 -9.59 47.49
N HIS A 463 -13.84 -10.36 46.69
CA HIS A 463 -14.42 -11.39 45.82
C HIS A 463 -15.19 -12.44 46.62
N CYS A 464 -14.69 -12.87 47.78
CA CYS A 464 -15.41 -13.77 48.68
C CYS A 464 -16.76 -13.19 49.13
N ARG A 465 -16.80 -11.90 49.53
CA ARG A 465 -18.05 -11.24 49.94
C ARG A 465 -19.06 -11.18 48.79
N ASP A 466 -18.59 -10.94 47.57
CA ASP A 466 -19.46 -10.85 46.39
C ASP A 466 -20.00 -12.23 45.99
N LEU A 467 -19.15 -13.26 45.97
CA LEU A 467 -19.59 -14.66 45.77
C LEU A 467 -20.58 -15.10 46.85
N PHE A 468 -20.32 -14.76 48.11
CA PHE A 468 -21.23 -15.09 49.21
C PHE A 468 -22.61 -14.46 49.01
N ARG A 469 -22.65 -13.18 48.60
CA ARG A 469 -23.90 -12.47 48.28
C ARG A 469 -24.63 -13.13 47.12
N GLN A 470 -23.93 -13.47 46.03
CA GLN A 470 -24.51 -14.17 44.88
C GLN A 470 -25.13 -15.51 45.26
N TYR A 471 -24.43 -16.34 46.05
CA TYR A 471 -24.97 -17.61 46.53
C TYR A 471 -26.14 -17.42 47.52
N ALA A 472 -26.13 -16.35 48.32
CA ALA A 472 -27.26 -15.99 49.19
C ALA A 472 -28.51 -15.60 48.42
N GLU A 473 -28.37 -14.78 47.39
CA GLU A 473 -29.47 -14.40 46.49
C GLU A 473 -30.03 -15.62 45.74
N ALA A 474 -29.17 -16.57 45.37
CA ALA A 474 -29.55 -17.83 44.74
C ALA A 474 -30.07 -18.91 45.71
N GLY A 475 -29.97 -18.70 47.04
CA GLY A 475 -30.36 -19.69 48.05
C GLY A 475 -29.43 -20.92 48.15
N ASP A 476 -28.21 -20.86 47.60
CA ASP A 476 -27.25 -21.97 47.59
C ASP A 476 -26.39 -21.99 48.89
N GLN A 477 -26.91 -22.69 49.90
CA GLN A 477 -26.21 -22.88 51.18
C GLN A 477 -24.90 -23.69 51.05
N THR A 478 -24.81 -24.56 50.03
CA THR A 478 -23.60 -25.38 49.80
C THR A 478 -22.48 -24.51 49.24
N GLY A 479 -22.82 -23.67 48.26
CA GLY A 479 -21.91 -22.64 47.72
C GLY A 479 -21.39 -21.70 48.80
N GLN A 480 -22.27 -21.18 49.67
CA GLN A 480 -21.87 -20.34 50.81
C GLN A 480 -20.90 -21.05 51.76
N SER A 481 -21.20 -22.31 52.12
CA SER A 481 -20.36 -23.09 53.03
C SER A 481 -18.97 -23.36 52.43
N ARG A 482 -18.89 -23.58 51.12
CA ARG A 482 -17.62 -23.73 50.39
C ARG A 482 -16.81 -22.43 50.44
N VAL A 483 -17.43 -21.28 50.14
CA VAL A 483 -16.77 -19.96 50.19
C VAL A 483 -16.23 -19.68 51.60
N ASN A 484 -17.04 -19.90 52.64
CA ASN A 484 -16.60 -19.70 54.03
C ASN A 484 -15.41 -20.59 54.41
N ARG A 485 -15.43 -21.86 53.96
CA ARG A 485 -14.31 -22.78 54.20
C ARG A 485 -13.04 -22.32 53.48
N ALA A 486 -13.14 -21.92 52.22
CA ALA A 486 -12.00 -21.42 51.44
C ALA A 486 -11.42 -20.14 52.07
N GLN A 487 -12.28 -19.17 52.42
CA GLN A 487 -11.89 -17.96 53.13
C GLN A 487 -11.17 -18.28 54.45
N GLY A 488 -11.74 -19.15 55.29
CA GLY A 488 -11.14 -19.50 56.58
C GLY A 488 -9.74 -20.10 56.44
N ARG A 489 -9.53 -20.95 55.41
CA ARG A 489 -8.21 -21.53 55.11
C ARG A 489 -7.20 -20.47 54.68
N ILE A 490 -7.60 -19.50 53.85
CA ILE A 490 -6.72 -18.41 53.43
C ILE A 490 -6.35 -17.53 54.64
N GLU A 491 -7.32 -17.17 55.46
CA GLU A 491 -7.09 -16.37 56.67
C GLU A 491 -6.20 -17.07 57.70
N GLU A 492 -6.33 -18.40 57.83
CA GLU A 492 -5.48 -19.21 58.69
C GLU A 492 -4.05 -19.26 58.16
N ALA A 493 -3.86 -19.52 56.86
CA ALA A 493 -2.54 -19.51 56.22
C ALA A 493 -1.84 -18.15 56.35
N LEU A 494 -2.57 -17.04 56.18
CA LEU A 494 -2.03 -15.68 56.35
C LEU A 494 -1.65 -15.33 57.80
N ARG A 495 -2.18 -16.05 58.79
CA ARG A 495 -1.82 -15.89 60.21
C ARG A 495 -0.50 -16.60 60.57
N HIS A 496 0.01 -17.48 59.72
CA HIS A 496 1.24 -18.23 59.93
C HIS A 496 2.37 -17.71 59.02
N ASP A 497 3.63 -17.88 59.45
CA ASP A 497 4.82 -17.41 58.72
C ASP A 497 4.95 -17.99 57.31
N SER A 498 4.34 -19.16 57.05
CA SER A 498 4.35 -19.83 55.75
C SER A 498 3.42 -19.18 54.71
N GLY A 499 2.48 -18.31 55.13
CA GLY A 499 1.59 -17.59 54.23
C GLY A 499 0.80 -18.50 53.25
N PRO A 500 0.41 -17.97 52.07
CA PRO A 500 -0.28 -18.74 51.03
C PRO A 500 0.55 -19.89 50.42
N ASP A 501 1.86 -19.91 50.65
CA ASP A 501 2.79 -20.93 50.16
C ASP A 501 2.61 -22.29 50.87
N VAL A 502 1.59 -22.47 51.69
CA VAL A 502 1.19 -23.81 52.20
C VAL A 502 0.31 -24.58 51.22
N PHE A 503 -0.22 -23.92 50.18
CA PHE A 503 -1.14 -24.51 49.23
C PHE A 503 -0.46 -24.88 47.92
N PHE A 504 -0.97 -25.91 47.26
CA PHE A 504 -0.54 -26.29 45.92
C PHE A 504 -0.74 -25.13 44.94
N ARG A 505 0.33 -24.68 44.29
CA ARG A 505 0.33 -23.50 43.43
C ARG A 505 0.14 -23.87 41.96
N LEU A 506 -0.82 -23.21 41.33
CA LEU A 506 -1.11 -23.29 39.89
C LEU A 506 -1.57 -21.89 39.42
N PRO A 507 -1.06 -21.36 38.30
CA PRO A 507 0.03 -21.90 37.48
C PRO A 507 1.40 -21.87 38.20
N LEU A 508 2.41 -22.60 37.71
CA LEU A 508 3.77 -22.44 38.22
C LEU A 508 4.30 -21.04 37.90
N ASP A 509 4.13 -20.62 36.65
CA ASP A 509 4.46 -19.29 36.14
C ASP A 509 3.34 -18.78 35.23
N ARG A 510 2.76 -17.64 35.61
CA ARG A 510 1.65 -17.01 34.90
C ARG A 510 2.03 -16.57 33.49
N ALA A 511 3.27 -16.13 33.28
CA ALA A 511 3.73 -15.64 31.97
C ALA A 511 3.66 -16.73 30.89
N ARG A 512 3.73 -18.01 31.28
CA ARG A 512 3.65 -19.16 30.35
C ARG A 512 2.28 -19.38 29.74
N TYR A 513 1.24 -18.75 30.30
CA TYR A 513 -0.14 -18.82 29.80
C TYR A 513 -0.50 -17.63 28.90
N GLU A 514 0.38 -16.64 28.81
CA GLU A 514 0.16 -15.44 28.00
C GLU A 514 0.38 -15.75 26.52
N LEU A 515 -0.51 -15.22 25.68
CA LEU A 515 -0.35 -15.32 24.23
C LEU A 515 0.70 -14.29 23.78
N PRO A 516 1.57 -14.62 22.81
CA PRO A 516 2.59 -13.71 22.32
C PRO A 516 2.00 -12.36 21.90
N ASP A 517 2.68 -11.28 22.26
CA ASP A 517 2.35 -9.93 21.81
C ASP A 517 3.18 -9.55 20.59
N ALA A 518 2.99 -10.31 19.52
CA ALA A 518 3.69 -10.12 18.25
C ALA A 518 2.81 -9.36 17.25
N VAL A 519 3.43 -8.63 16.33
CA VAL A 519 2.70 -7.96 15.25
C VAL A 519 2.35 -8.97 14.16
N PRO A 520 1.08 -9.07 13.73
CA PRO A 520 0.67 -10.02 12.69
C PRO A 520 1.32 -9.68 11.35
N ARG A 521 1.72 -10.69 10.58
CA ARG A 521 2.26 -10.49 9.23
C ARG A 521 1.18 -10.55 8.16
N GLN A 522 0.18 -11.41 8.35
CA GLN A 522 -0.83 -11.68 7.30
C GLN A 522 -1.91 -10.60 7.19
N LEU A 523 -2.29 -10.00 8.32
CA LEU A 523 -3.34 -8.98 8.35
C LEU A 523 -2.83 -7.55 8.11
N VAL A 524 -1.52 -7.31 8.15
CA VAL A 524 -0.95 -5.99 7.89
C VAL A 524 -1.08 -5.64 6.40
N PRO A 525 -1.75 -4.52 6.05
CA PRO A 525 -1.79 -4.02 4.69
C PRO A 525 -0.38 -3.80 4.11
N PRO A 526 -0.18 -4.05 2.81
CA PRO A 526 1.07 -3.68 2.15
C PRO A 526 1.26 -2.16 2.22
N LEU A 527 2.51 -1.72 2.09
CA LEU A 527 2.80 -0.29 1.98
C LEU A 527 2.27 0.21 0.64
N GLU A 528 1.20 0.99 0.67
CA GLU A 528 0.70 1.70 -0.51
C GLU A 528 1.68 2.80 -0.90
N PRO A 529 1.85 3.13 -2.19
CA PRO A 529 2.66 4.27 -2.61
C PRO A 529 2.03 5.62 -2.23
N LEU A 530 2.85 6.67 -2.21
CA LEU A 530 2.35 8.01 -1.89
C LEU A 530 1.30 8.45 -2.94
N ALA A 531 0.18 8.96 -2.45
CA ALA A 531 -0.89 9.47 -3.30
C ALA A 531 -0.42 10.66 -4.15
N ARG A 532 -1.05 10.80 -5.32
CA ARG A 532 -0.84 11.95 -6.19
C ARG A 532 -1.13 13.27 -5.46
N ARG A 533 -0.27 14.28 -5.64
CA ARG A 533 -0.40 15.64 -5.09
C ARG A 533 -0.58 16.71 -6.16
N THR A 534 -0.19 16.41 -7.39
CA THR A 534 -0.40 17.31 -8.52
C THR A 534 -1.81 17.20 -9.08
N THR A 535 -2.28 18.25 -9.75
CA THR A 535 -3.46 18.16 -10.64
C THR A 535 -3.11 17.37 -11.91
N PHE A 536 -4.12 16.86 -12.62
CA PHE A 536 -3.94 16.29 -13.97
C PHE A 536 -3.25 17.26 -14.93
N THR A 537 -2.46 16.74 -15.88
CA THR A 537 -1.77 17.60 -16.86
C THR A 537 -2.78 18.47 -17.59
N SER A 538 -2.57 19.78 -17.48
CA SER A 538 -3.41 20.79 -18.12
C SER A 538 -3.10 20.95 -19.60
N GLY A 539 -4.07 21.49 -20.36
CA GLY A 539 -3.83 21.84 -21.76
C GLY A 539 -2.71 22.87 -21.93
N ALA A 540 -2.51 23.77 -20.96
CA ALA A 540 -1.44 24.76 -20.98
C ALA A 540 -0.05 24.10 -20.88
N GLU A 541 0.11 23.09 -20.00
CA GLU A 541 1.36 22.34 -19.88
C GLU A 541 1.66 21.53 -21.15
N LEU A 542 0.63 20.94 -21.76
CA LEU A 542 0.76 20.29 -23.06
C LEU A 542 1.18 21.27 -24.17
N GLU A 543 0.65 22.50 -24.18
CA GLU A 543 1.08 23.53 -25.14
C GLU A 543 2.53 23.98 -24.90
N ILE A 544 2.97 24.12 -23.64
CA ILE A 544 4.37 24.45 -23.33
C ILE A 544 5.32 23.35 -23.83
N MET A 545 4.98 22.08 -23.60
CA MET A 545 5.77 20.96 -24.11
C MET A 545 5.76 20.89 -25.64
N ARG A 546 4.61 21.16 -26.26
CA ARG A 546 4.44 21.25 -27.71
C ARG A 546 5.31 22.35 -28.32
N ALA A 547 5.39 23.50 -27.66
CA ALA A 547 6.21 24.63 -28.08
C ALA A 547 7.69 24.27 -28.03
N ARG A 548 8.16 23.62 -26.96
CA ARG A 548 9.53 23.11 -26.85
C ARG A 548 9.85 22.07 -27.93
N ALA A 549 8.93 21.14 -28.19
CA ALA A 549 9.06 20.15 -29.26
C ALA A 549 9.10 20.79 -30.67
N ALA A 550 8.47 21.96 -30.86
CA ALA A 550 8.51 22.71 -32.10
C ALA A 550 9.92 23.27 -32.40
N VAL A 551 10.71 23.60 -31.39
CA VAL A 551 12.10 24.03 -31.58
C VAL A 551 12.97 22.89 -32.13
N GLU A 552 12.78 21.66 -31.65
CA GLU A 552 13.49 20.48 -32.19
C GLU A 552 13.13 20.19 -33.66
N LEU A 553 11.95 20.63 -34.10
CA LEU A 553 11.53 20.49 -35.49
C LEU A 553 12.38 21.35 -36.44
N LEU A 554 13.04 22.40 -35.95
CA LEU A 554 13.92 23.25 -36.75
C LEU A 554 15.07 22.46 -37.37
N ASP A 555 15.51 21.36 -36.74
CA ASP A 555 16.54 20.47 -37.28
C ASP A 555 16.09 19.69 -38.53
N ASP A 556 14.78 19.61 -38.78
CA ASP A 556 14.23 18.99 -40.00
C ASP A 556 14.07 19.95 -41.19
N PHE A 557 14.43 21.23 -41.02
CA PHE A 557 14.45 22.15 -42.14
C PHE A 557 15.41 21.64 -43.21
N ARG A 558 14.97 21.67 -44.47
CA ARG A 558 15.80 21.31 -45.60
C ARG A 558 16.97 22.29 -45.71
N SER A 559 18.16 21.78 -46.00
CA SER A 559 19.32 22.61 -46.34
C SER A 559 19.20 23.26 -47.72
N THR A 560 18.40 22.67 -48.61
CA THR A 560 18.19 23.17 -49.98
C THR A 560 16.70 23.19 -50.33
N ALA A 561 16.30 24.17 -51.14
CA ALA A 561 14.92 24.30 -51.63
C ALA A 561 14.38 23.00 -52.27
N PRO A 562 13.09 22.67 -52.08
CA PRO A 562 12.49 21.47 -52.67
C PRO A 562 12.55 21.51 -54.20
N HIS A 563 13.01 20.43 -54.82
CA HIS A 563 12.97 20.29 -56.28
C HIS A 563 11.51 20.15 -56.72
N LEU A 564 10.90 21.23 -57.19
CA LEU A 564 9.59 21.16 -57.83
C LEU A 564 9.79 20.70 -59.27
N ASP A 565 9.35 19.48 -59.59
CA ASP A 565 9.33 19.01 -60.97
C ASP A 565 8.49 19.95 -61.83
N ARG A 566 9.08 20.42 -62.93
CA ARG A 566 8.50 21.35 -63.92
C ARG A 566 7.17 20.87 -64.53
N HIS A 567 6.77 19.61 -64.32
CA HIS A 567 5.60 18.99 -64.95
C HIS A 567 4.63 18.27 -63.99
N GLY A 568 4.79 18.42 -62.67
CA GLY A 568 3.83 17.84 -61.72
C GLY A 568 2.47 18.54 -61.77
N HIS A 569 1.43 17.84 -62.23
CA HIS A 569 0.05 18.31 -62.13
C HIS A 569 -0.36 18.42 -60.66
N SER A 570 -0.97 19.55 -60.29
CA SER A 570 -1.65 19.71 -59.01
C SER A 570 -2.70 18.62 -58.84
N ARG A 571 -2.65 17.89 -57.72
CA ARG A 571 -3.75 17.08 -57.21
C ARG A 571 -4.08 17.54 -55.81
#